data_AF-U1PFU0-F1
#
_entry.id   AF-U1PFU0-F1
#
_cell.length_a   1.000
_cell.length_b   1.000
_cell.length_c   1.000
_cell.angle_alpha   90.00
_cell.angle_beta   90.00
_cell.angle_gamma   90.00
#
_symmetry.space_group_name_H-M   'P 1'
#
loop_
_entity.id
_entity.type
_entity.pdbx_description
1 polymer ?
#
loop_
_entity_poly.entity_id
_entity_poly.type
_entity_poly.pdbx_seq_one_letter_code
_entity_poly.pdbx_strand_id
1 'polypeptide(L)'
;MNRRQALTGIGVTIFGSTAGCIGNPSSLFETTSGRAPPLVEDRPNAVYLPTHVEGMNMIGVTNLGDLTVGLTYSYPHRFWTVENDGGEYIAQRTDVEQDDSVHLMAVPWDPETGTVLPNTGLSVEITREDELVSEEVIYPMLSQRMGFHYGANFSLTGDGIYDILLSVGGINVSRYGQFEGKFAKASTSTISFEFSKQDMNNISYERLSSDQGQDGAVEPMSMEMIPTGDAPESLPGTNIGRGTSGDAVFVGTVVEKDRFGSTPYLGVSVRTPHNGLVIPGMALSVSIDDTESVVLFSGLDPELGFHYGATVEGLSTESAVEITVEVPPQVARHEGYETAFLEMSPLSLE
;
A
#
# COMPACT_ATOMS: atom_id res chain seq x y z
N MET A 1 67.90 -72.06 -8.57
CA MET A 1 69.00 -71.18 -8.14
C MET A 1 68.57 -69.73 -8.33
N ASN A 2 68.85 -68.86 -7.36
CA ASN A 2 68.75 -67.38 -7.40
C ASN A 2 67.40 -66.73 -7.76
N ARG A 3 66.98 -65.60 -7.15
CA ARG A 3 67.18 -64.94 -5.83
C ARG A 3 66.13 -63.79 -5.82
N ARG A 4 65.26 -63.65 -4.81
CA ARG A 4 65.23 -62.53 -3.80
C ARG A 4 65.69 -61.16 -4.37
N GLN A 5 65.04 -60.01 -4.15
CA GLN A 5 64.31 -59.45 -2.98
C GLN A 5 63.20 -58.48 -3.50
N ALA A 6 62.06 -58.17 -2.86
CA ALA A 6 61.56 -58.17 -1.48
C ALA A 6 61.70 -56.85 -0.67
N LEU A 7 60.66 -56.62 0.17
CA LEU A 7 60.37 -55.50 1.11
C LEU A 7 59.82 -54.22 0.42
N THR A 8 59.01 -53.32 1.01
CA THR A 8 58.02 -53.26 2.15
C THR A 8 57.40 -51.83 2.11
N GLY A 9 56.16 -51.50 2.49
CA GLY A 9 54.95 -52.22 2.95
C GLY A 9 53.90 -51.24 3.55
N ILE A 10 52.69 -51.72 3.88
CA ILE A 10 51.69 -51.23 4.89
C ILE A 10 51.46 -49.69 5.01
N GLY A 11 50.24 -49.13 4.87
CA GLY A 11 48.90 -49.72 4.69
C GLY A 11 47.77 -48.70 4.98
N VAL A 12 46.60 -49.21 5.39
CA VAL A 12 45.35 -48.52 5.80
C VAL A 12 44.42 -48.04 4.67
N THR A 13 43.22 -48.62 4.69
CA THR A 13 42.04 -48.30 3.87
C THR A 13 41.31 -47.08 4.43
N ILE A 14 40.93 -46.12 3.58
CA ILE A 14 39.75 -45.28 3.82
C ILE A 14 38.89 -45.31 2.55
N PHE A 15 37.64 -45.73 2.69
CA PHE A 15 36.64 -45.61 1.63
C PHE A 15 36.25 -44.14 1.49
N GLY A 16 36.66 -43.51 0.39
CA GLY A 16 36.27 -42.15 0.00
C GLY A 16 35.45 -42.19 -1.28
N SER A 17 34.20 -42.64 -1.20
CA SER A 17 33.26 -42.54 -2.32
C SER A 17 32.88 -41.07 -2.53
N THR A 18 33.61 -40.37 -3.39
CA THR A 18 33.23 -39.05 -3.89
C THR A 18 32.01 -39.23 -4.80
N ALA A 19 30.83 -39.23 -4.18
CA ALA A 19 29.58 -38.99 -4.88
C ALA A 19 29.67 -37.58 -5.48
N GLY A 20 29.98 -37.52 -6.78
CA GLY A 20 29.93 -36.30 -7.54
C GLY A 20 28.49 -35.85 -7.64
N CYS A 21 28.05 -35.01 -6.70
CA CYS A 21 26.83 -34.22 -6.84
C CYS A 21 27.05 -33.20 -7.96
N ILE A 22 26.98 -33.66 -9.21
CA ILE A 22 26.64 -32.81 -10.34
C ILE A 22 25.19 -32.41 -10.07
N GLY A 23 25.03 -31.30 -9.35
CA GLY A 23 23.74 -30.66 -9.16
C GLY A 23 23.13 -30.43 -10.53
N ASN A 24 21.89 -30.89 -10.70
CA ASN A 24 21.19 -30.84 -11.97
C ASN A 24 21.10 -29.36 -12.40
N PRO A 25 21.64 -28.91 -13.56
CA PRO A 25 21.65 -27.49 -13.91
C PRO A 25 20.24 -26.87 -14.02
N SER A 26 19.22 -27.70 -14.22
CA SER A 26 17.80 -27.32 -14.19
C SER A 26 17.24 -27.04 -12.78
N SER A 27 17.98 -27.32 -11.70
CA SER A 27 17.61 -26.94 -10.33
C SER A 27 18.03 -25.51 -9.96
N LEU A 28 18.87 -24.86 -10.78
CA LEU A 28 19.27 -23.45 -10.59
C LEU A 28 18.40 -22.47 -11.38
N PHE A 29 17.44 -23.00 -12.15
CA PHE A 29 16.42 -22.26 -12.89
C PHE A 29 15.01 -22.76 -12.56
N GLU A 30 14.81 -23.28 -11.35
CA GLU A 30 13.49 -23.22 -10.73
C GLU A 30 13.27 -21.74 -10.40
N THR A 31 12.55 -21.03 -11.28
CA THR A 31 12.10 -19.66 -11.03
C THR A 31 11.25 -19.67 -9.78
N THR A 32 11.81 -19.20 -8.66
CA THR A 32 11.07 -19.01 -7.41
C THR A 32 10.17 -17.78 -7.56
N SER A 33 9.12 -17.91 -8.36
CA SER A 33 8.23 -16.81 -8.77
C SER A 33 7.48 -16.14 -7.62
N GLY A 34 7.47 -16.75 -6.42
CA GLY A 34 6.88 -16.21 -5.19
C GLY A 34 7.90 -15.76 -4.14
N ARG A 35 9.07 -15.23 -4.53
CA ARG A 35 10.00 -14.56 -3.61
C ARG A 35 10.50 -13.25 -4.19
N ALA A 36 10.12 -12.15 -3.55
CA ALA A 36 10.66 -10.82 -3.81
C ALA A 36 12.20 -10.83 -3.82
N PRO A 37 12.88 -10.07 -4.71
CA PRO A 37 14.34 -9.98 -4.74
C PRO A 37 14.90 -9.45 -3.41
N PRO A 38 16.21 -9.59 -3.13
CA PRO A 38 16.85 -8.80 -2.06
C PRO A 38 16.59 -7.30 -2.28
N LEU A 39 16.35 -6.57 -1.18
CA LEU A 39 16.22 -5.11 -1.22
C LEU A 39 17.49 -4.45 -1.74
N VAL A 40 17.36 -3.24 -2.29
CA VAL A 40 18.50 -2.34 -2.49
C VAL A 40 19.12 -2.02 -1.13
N GLU A 41 20.45 -2.05 -1.04
CA GLU A 41 21.18 -1.81 0.22
C GLU A 41 21.08 -0.32 0.62
N ASP A 42 21.60 0.57 -0.22
CA ASP A 42 21.63 2.03 0.00
C ASP A 42 20.33 2.71 -0.54
N ARG A 43 19.18 2.37 0.04
CA ARG A 43 17.89 3.02 -0.30
C ARG A 43 17.83 4.48 0.21
N PRO A 44 17.22 5.42 -0.54
CA PRO A 44 17.01 6.78 -0.07
C PRO A 44 15.89 6.86 0.98
N ASN A 45 15.93 7.89 1.83
CA ASN A 45 14.82 8.27 2.72
C ASN A 45 13.75 9.08 1.96
N ALA A 46 13.29 8.54 0.83
CA ALA A 46 12.39 9.16 -0.14
C ALA A 46 11.70 8.07 -0.96
N VAL A 47 10.76 8.45 -1.83
CA VAL A 47 10.17 7.56 -2.82
C VAL A 47 11.24 7.12 -3.83
N TYR A 48 11.26 5.82 -4.15
CA TYR A 48 12.27 5.27 -5.07
C TYR A 48 11.74 4.09 -5.89
N LEU A 49 12.37 3.80 -7.03
CA LEU A 49 11.98 2.69 -7.89
C LEU A 49 12.25 1.31 -7.22
N PRO A 50 11.24 0.44 -7.04
CA PRO A 50 11.41 -0.86 -6.38
C PRO A 50 12.31 -1.81 -7.19
N THR A 51 12.72 -2.92 -6.58
CA THR A 51 13.51 -3.98 -7.24
C THR A 51 12.77 -4.69 -8.39
N HIS A 52 11.44 -4.66 -8.37
CA HIS A 52 10.57 -5.39 -9.29
C HIS A 52 9.18 -4.76 -9.37
N VAL A 53 8.44 -5.15 -10.41
CA VAL A 53 7.03 -4.81 -10.64
C VAL A 53 6.27 -6.10 -10.91
N GLU A 54 5.19 -6.32 -10.16
CA GLU A 54 4.29 -7.45 -10.34
C GLU A 54 2.97 -6.99 -10.98
N GLY A 55 2.37 -7.89 -11.77
CA GLY A 55 0.97 -7.78 -12.19
C GLY A 55 0.03 -8.15 -11.04
N MET A 56 -1.26 -8.26 -11.36
CA MET A 56 -2.23 -8.89 -10.47
C MET A 56 -3.35 -9.49 -11.32
N ASN A 57 -4.01 -10.51 -10.79
CA ASN A 57 -5.23 -11.05 -11.37
C ASN A 57 -6.45 -10.54 -10.60
N MET A 58 -7.58 -10.39 -11.29
CA MET A 58 -8.84 -9.92 -10.72
C MET A 58 -9.68 -11.12 -10.27
N ILE A 59 -10.12 -11.12 -9.01
CA ILE A 59 -11.06 -12.12 -8.46
C ILE A 59 -12.49 -11.71 -8.83
N GLY A 60 -12.82 -10.44 -8.61
CA GLY A 60 -14.10 -9.90 -9.00
C GLY A 60 -14.35 -8.49 -8.46
N VAL A 61 -15.54 -7.98 -8.75
CA VAL A 61 -16.05 -6.69 -8.27
C VAL A 61 -17.43 -6.93 -7.68
N THR A 62 -17.68 -6.46 -6.46
CA THR A 62 -18.96 -6.61 -5.76
C THR A 62 -19.44 -5.30 -5.15
N ASN A 63 -20.74 -5.21 -4.86
CA ASN A 63 -21.35 -4.05 -4.22
C ASN A 63 -21.61 -4.31 -2.73
N LEU A 64 -21.34 -3.31 -1.92
CA LEU A 64 -21.26 -3.36 -0.45
C LEU A 64 -21.95 -2.12 0.13
N GLY A 65 -23.29 -2.14 0.16
CA GLY A 65 -24.10 -0.99 0.56
C GLY A 65 -23.99 0.13 -0.48
N ASP A 66 -23.44 1.28 -0.07
CA ASP A 66 -23.20 2.44 -0.96
C ASP A 66 -21.89 2.31 -1.76
N LEU A 67 -21.11 1.24 -1.56
CA LEU A 67 -19.77 1.04 -2.13
C LEU A 67 -19.74 -0.02 -3.22
N THR A 68 -18.73 0.10 -4.07
CA THR A 68 -18.21 -1.02 -4.86
C THR A 68 -16.82 -1.38 -4.35
N VAL A 69 -16.51 -2.68 -4.29
CA VAL A 69 -15.19 -3.19 -3.92
C VAL A 69 -14.68 -4.11 -5.01
N GLY A 70 -13.49 -3.80 -5.52
CA GLY A 70 -12.72 -4.65 -6.41
C GLY A 70 -11.73 -5.46 -5.60
N LEU A 71 -11.67 -6.77 -5.85
CA LEU A 71 -10.78 -7.72 -5.20
C LEU A 71 -9.82 -8.31 -6.23
N THR A 72 -8.53 -8.21 -5.98
CA THR A 72 -7.44 -8.71 -6.82
C THR A 72 -6.45 -9.53 -5.99
N TYR A 73 -5.55 -10.26 -6.67
CA TYR A 73 -4.47 -10.99 -6.02
C TYR A 73 -3.16 -10.95 -6.82
N SER A 74 -2.04 -10.99 -6.10
CA SER A 74 -0.68 -11.19 -6.63
C SER A 74 0.02 -12.30 -5.84
N TYR A 75 1.28 -12.56 -6.17
CA TYR A 75 2.20 -13.30 -5.31
C TYR A 75 2.23 -12.68 -3.89
N PRO A 76 2.55 -13.46 -2.84
CA PRO A 76 2.75 -12.91 -1.49
C PRO A 76 3.80 -11.80 -1.45
N HIS A 77 3.49 -10.68 -0.79
CA HIS A 77 4.39 -9.53 -0.69
C HIS A 77 5.02 -9.43 0.71
N ARG A 78 6.25 -8.92 0.77
CA ARG A 78 6.75 -8.25 1.98
C ARG A 78 6.19 -6.83 2.02
N PHE A 79 5.88 -6.32 3.19
CA PHE A 79 5.38 -4.96 3.37
C PHE A 79 5.86 -4.40 4.71
N TRP A 80 5.63 -3.11 4.95
CA TRP A 80 6.04 -2.43 6.17
C TRP A 80 4.89 -1.70 6.83
N THR A 81 4.52 -2.09 8.04
CA THR A 81 3.61 -1.32 8.89
C THR A 81 4.36 -0.16 9.54
N VAL A 82 3.69 0.96 9.80
CA VAL A 82 4.27 2.08 10.54
C VAL A 82 3.93 1.94 12.02
N GLU A 83 4.93 2.05 12.89
CA GLU A 83 4.76 2.06 14.34
C GLU A 83 5.60 3.18 14.98
N ASN A 84 5.27 3.56 16.22
CA ASN A 84 6.08 4.50 17.00
C ASN A 84 6.94 3.70 18.00
N ASP A 85 8.26 3.77 17.85
CA ASP A 85 9.22 3.23 18.79
C ASP A 85 9.96 4.37 19.50
N GLY A 86 9.81 4.45 20.82
CA GLY A 86 10.51 5.44 21.66
C GLY A 86 10.21 6.92 21.38
N GLY A 87 9.23 7.25 20.52
CA GLY A 87 8.93 8.60 20.05
C GLY A 87 9.28 8.84 18.58
N GLU A 88 10.05 7.95 17.94
CA GLU A 88 10.36 7.99 16.51
C GLU A 88 9.40 7.06 15.74
N TYR A 89 9.05 7.40 14.50
CA TYR A 89 8.22 6.53 13.65
C TYR A 89 9.09 5.67 12.77
N ILE A 90 8.89 4.35 12.83
CA ILE A 90 9.66 3.35 12.08
C ILE A 90 8.77 2.51 11.17
N ALA A 91 9.38 1.98 10.10
CA ALA A 91 8.76 1.05 9.17
C ALA A 91 9.13 -0.39 9.56
N GLN A 92 8.21 -1.09 10.21
CA GLN A 92 8.39 -2.45 10.71
C GLN A 92 8.03 -3.47 9.61
N ARG A 93 8.97 -4.33 9.25
CA ARG A 93 8.81 -5.25 8.10
C ARG A 93 8.04 -6.51 8.47
N THR A 94 7.02 -6.82 7.69
CA THR A 94 6.41 -8.16 7.56
C THR A 94 7.08 -8.88 6.39
N ASP A 95 7.63 -10.06 6.64
CA ASP A 95 8.20 -10.96 5.61
C ASP A 95 7.15 -11.94 5.08
N VAL A 96 7.40 -12.50 3.90
CA VAL A 96 6.58 -13.58 3.32
C VAL A 96 6.86 -14.90 4.05
N GLU A 97 5.81 -15.55 4.55
CA GLU A 97 5.89 -16.85 5.24
C GLU A 97 6.00 -18.03 4.24
N GLN A 98 6.09 -19.27 4.74
CA GLN A 98 6.31 -20.43 3.86
C GLN A 98 5.02 -20.94 3.19
N ASP A 99 3.89 -20.76 3.86
CA ASP A 99 2.55 -21.21 3.44
C ASP A 99 1.70 -20.10 2.81
N ASP A 100 2.14 -18.84 2.95
CA ASP A 100 1.67 -17.69 2.19
C ASP A 100 1.47 -18.07 0.71
N SER A 101 0.23 -18.00 0.24
CA SER A 101 -0.18 -18.50 -1.06
C SER A 101 -0.58 -17.39 -2.03
N VAL A 102 -1.14 -16.29 -1.51
CA VAL A 102 -1.57 -15.10 -2.26
C VAL A 102 -1.31 -13.85 -1.43
N HIS A 103 -1.08 -12.69 -2.08
CA HIS A 103 -1.40 -11.39 -1.49
C HIS A 103 -2.77 -10.95 -2.00
N LEU A 104 -3.78 -10.88 -1.12
CA LEU A 104 -5.12 -10.37 -1.49
C LEU A 104 -5.15 -8.85 -1.32
N MET A 105 -5.74 -8.17 -2.30
CA MET A 105 -5.84 -6.71 -2.32
C MET A 105 -7.28 -6.28 -2.62
N ALA A 106 -7.85 -5.43 -1.77
CA ALA A 106 -9.21 -4.91 -1.89
C ALA A 106 -9.20 -3.38 -1.99
N VAL A 107 -9.92 -2.84 -2.97
CA VAL A 107 -10.10 -1.39 -3.15
C VAL A 107 -11.58 -1.06 -3.01
N PRO A 108 -12.02 -0.37 -1.93
CA PRO A 108 -13.37 0.18 -1.81
C PRO A 108 -13.47 1.58 -2.43
N TRP A 109 -14.49 1.82 -3.26
CA TRP A 109 -14.77 3.14 -3.84
C TRP A 109 -16.26 3.46 -3.92
N ASP A 110 -16.59 4.75 -4.01
CA ASP A 110 -17.92 5.22 -4.41
C ASP A 110 -18.10 5.07 -5.93
N PRO A 111 -19.07 4.28 -6.43
CA PRO A 111 -19.20 4.00 -7.85
C PRO A 111 -19.68 5.18 -8.70
N GLU A 112 -20.14 6.28 -8.10
CA GLU A 112 -20.58 7.47 -8.83
C GLU A 112 -19.42 8.43 -9.11
N THR A 113 -18.37 8.45 -8.27
CA THR A 113 -17.17 9.29 -8.47
C THR A 113 -15.90 8.53 -8.82
N GLY A 114 -15.79 7.25 -8.49
CA GLY A 114 -14.51 6.53 -8.46
C GLY A 114 -13.62 6.93 -7.28
N THR A 115 -14.12 7.69 -6.30
CA THR A 115 -13.35 8.07 -5.10
C THR A 115 -13.11 6.83 -4.25
N VAL A 116 -11.84 6.43 -4.10
CA VAL A 116 -11.40 5.40 -3.14
C VAL A 116 -11.69 5.87 -1.71
N LEU A 117 -12.04 4.94 -0.80
CA LEU A 117 -12.32 5.24 0.60
C LEU A 117 -11.20 4.76 1.55
N PRO A 118 -10.37 5.69 2.06
CA PRO A 118 -9.56 5.46 3.25
C PRO A 118 -10.38 5.42 4.55
N ASN A 119 -9.68 5.07 5.63
CA ASN A 119 -10.17 5.15 7.02
C ASN A 119 -11.46 4.33 7.29
N THR A 120 -11.66 3.23 6.54
CA THR A 120 -12.53 2.12 6.95
C THR A 120 -11.71 0.98 7.58
N GLY A 121 -12.36 0.14 8.38
CA GLY A 121 -11.85 -1.20 8.68
C GLY A 121 -12.34 -2.17 7.62
N LEU A 122 -11.48 -3.06 7.15
CA LEU A 122 -11.84 -4.11 6.19
C LEU A 122 -11.36 -5.47 6.73
N SER A 123 -12.26 -6.45 6.81
CA SER A 123 -11.89 -7.83 7.12
C SER A 123 -12.30 -8.78 6.01
N VAL A 124 -11.53 -9.87 5.91
CA VAL A 124 -11.65 -10.92 4.91
C VAL A 124 -11.77 -12.24 5.66
N GLU A 125 -12.87 -12.96 5.42
CA GLU A 125 -13.06 -14.35 5.84
C GLU A 125 -13.01 -15.22 4.57
N ILE A 126 -12.13 -16.23 4.56
CA ILE A 126 -11.95 -17.17 3.44
C ILE A 126 -12.45 -18.53 3.88
N THR A 127 -13.38 -19.10 3.13
CA THR A 127 -13.95 -20.43 3.38
C THR A 127 -13.78 -21.35 2.17
N ARG A 128 -13.85 -22.66 2.41
CA ARG A 128 -13.85 -23.71 1.38
C ARG A 128 -14.75 -24.84 1.85
N GLU A 129 -15.74 -25.22 1.04
CA GLU A 129 -16.69 -26.30 1.37
C GLU A 129 -17.34 -26.10 2.76
N ASP A 130 -17.73 -24.85 3.08
CA ASP A 130 -18.25 -24.38 4.37
C ASP A 130 -17.27 -24.47 5.57
N GLU A 131 -16.00 -24.86 5.36
CA GLU A 131 -14.94 -24.83 6.39
C GLU A 131 -14.11 -23.53 6.32
N LEU A 132 -13.78 -22.96 7.48
CA LEU A 132 -12.95 -21.75 7.60
C LEU A 132 -11.48 -22.05 7.24
N VAL A 133 -10.91 -21.24 6.34
CA VAL A 133 -9.51 -21.30 5.92
C VAL A 133 -8.69 -20.21 6.63
N SER A 134 -9.17 -18.96 6.61
CA SER A 134 -8.58 -17.83 7.38
C SER A 134 -9.62 -16.73 7.62
N GLU A 135 -9.45 -15.92 8.66
CA GLU A 135 -10.24 -14.72 8.97
C GLU A 135 -9.30 -13.64 9.53
N GLU A 136 -9.16 -12.51 8.82
CA GLU A 136 -8.26 -11.42 9.22
C GLU A 136 -8.82 -10.03 8.92
N VAL A 137 -8.43 -9.05 9.75
CA VAL A 137 -8.56 -7.62 9.43
C VAL A 137 -7.33 -7.22 8.62
N ILE A 138 -7.54 -6.84 7.35
CA ILE A 138 -6.44 -6.57 6.42
C ILE A 138 -5.95 -5.13 6.52
N TYR A 139 -4.68 -4.92 6.20
CA TYR A 139 -3.98 -3.66 6.47
C TYR A 139 -4.38 -2.57 5.46
N PRO A 140 -4.60 -1.31 5.89
CA PRO A 140 -4.61 -0.18 4.97
C PRO A 140 -3.19 0.02 4.41
N MET A 141 -3.06 0.08 3.09
CA MET A 141 -1.80 0.00 2.36
C MET A 141 -1.65 1.08 1.30
N LEU A 142 -0.41 1.47 1.01
CA LEU A 142 -0.02 2.38 -0.06
C LEU A 142 1.06 1.72 -0.94
N SER A 143 0.84 1.67 -2.25
CA SER A 143 1.84 1.22 -3.25
C SER A 143 1.87 2.14 -4.47
N GLN A 144 3.02 2.18 -5.16
CA GLN A 144 3.17 2.99 -6.38
C GLN A 144 2.20 2.56 -7.49
N ARG A 145 1.88 1.27 -7.54
CA ARG A 145 1.06 0.61 -8.57
C ARG A 145 -0.45 0.70 -8.32
N MET A 146 -0.91 0.73 -7.07
CA MET A 146 -2.35 0.73 -6.75
C MET A 146 -2.81 1.99 -6.01
N GLY A 147 -1.89 2.83 -5.56
CA GLY A 147 -2.18 3.85 -4.57
C GLY A 147 -2.73 3.24 -3.29
N PHE A 148 -3.77 3.86 -2.75
CA PHE A 148 -4.36 3.39 -1.50
C PHE A 148 -5.29 2.20 -1.72
N HIS A 149 -5.05 1.13 -0.98
CA HIS A 149 -5.80 -0.12 -1.02
C HIS A 149 -5.78 -0.77 0.37
N TYR A 150 -6.45 -1.91 0.52
CA TYR A 150 -6.33 -2.77 1.68
C TYR A 150 -5.71 -4.10 1.26
N GLY A 151 -4.84 -4.72 2.08
CA GLY A 151 -4.26 -6.01 1.72
C GLY A 151 -3.60 -6.77 2.86
N ALA A 152 -3.40 -8.08 2.63
CA ALA A 152 -2.66 -9.01 3.49
C ALA A 152 -2.25 -10.25 2.68
N ASN A 153 -1.27 -11.00 3.18
CA ASN A 153 -0.97 -12.33 2.65
C ASN A 153 -1.92 -13.36 3.25
N PHE A 154 -2.25 -14.42 2.50
CA PHE A 154 -3.10 -15.51 2.97
C PHE A 154 -2.57 -16.88 2.51
N SER A 155 -2.58 -17.84 3.42
CA SER A 155 -2.34 -19.26 3.15
C SER A 155 -3.61 -19.95 2.61
N LEU A 156 -3.49 -20.68 1.50
CA LEU A 156 -4.61 -21.41 0.88
C LEU A 156 -4.32 -22.92 0.82
N THR A 157 -5.36 -23.75 0.92
CA THR A 157 -5.27 -25.22 0.92
C THR A 157 -5.09 -25.82 -0.49
N GLY A 158 -4.28 -25.17 -1.33
CA GLY A 158 -4.01 -25.55 -2.72
C GLY A 158 -5.10 -25.12 -3.71
N ASP A 159 -5.03 -25.62 -4.93
CA ASP A 159 -5.95 -25.26 -6.01
C ASP A 159 -7.40 -25.67 -5.68
N GLY A 160 -8.36 -24.84 -6.08
CA GLY A 160 -9.79 -25.06 -5.80
C GLY A 160 -10.62 -23.78 -5.79
N ILE A 161 -11.90 -23.93 -5.44
CA ILE A 161 -12.83 -22.81 -5.26
C ILE A 161 -12.91 -22.47 -3.78
N TYR A 162 -12.79 -21.19 -3.48
CA TYR A 162 -12.95 -20.58 -2.16
C TYR A 162 -14.08 -19.57 -2.21
N ASP A 163 -14.75 -19.32 -1.08
CA ASP A 163 -15.68 -18.21 -0.94
C ASP A 163 -15.09 -17.18 0.02
N ILE A 164 -14.92 -15.96 -0.48
CA ILE A 164 -14.33 -14.83 0.23
C ILE A 164 -15.44 -13.89 0.69
N LEU A 165 -15.72 -13.86 1.99
CA LEU A 165 -16.62 -12.89 2.61
C LEU A 165 -15.83 -11.62 2.94
N LEU A 166 -16.15 -10.53 2.24
CA LEU A 166 -15.66 -9.19 2.52
C LEU A 166 -16.58 -8.49 3.52
N SER A 167 -15.99 -7.85 4.52
CA SER A 167 -16.67 -7.00 5.49
C SER A 167 -16.02 -5.62 5.50
N VAL A 168 -16.78 -4.59 5.15
CA VAL A 168 -16.34 -3.19 5.15
C VAL A 168 -17.06 -2.45 6.26
N GLY A 169 -16.32 -1.79 7.14
CA GLY A 169 -16.84 -0.97 8.22
C GLY A 169 -17.48 0.34 7.76
N GLY A 170 -18.16 1.03 8.67
CA GLY A 170 -18.55 2.42 8.45
C GLY A 170 -17.35 3.35 8.60
N ILE A 171 -17.26 4.40 7.78
CA ILE A 171 -16.09 5.31 7.78
C ILE A 171 -16.17 6.38 8.86
N ASN A 172 -15.00 6.72 9.43
CA ASN A 172 -14.86 7.79 10.42
C ASN A 172 -14.14 9.01 9.84
N VAL A 173 -14.78 9.65 8.85
CA VAL A 173 -14.33 10.90 8.22
C VAL A 173 -15.50 11.87 8.04
N SER A 174 -15.19 13.15 7.95
CA SER A 174 -16.14 14.17 7.50
C SER A 174 -16.58 13.86 6.07
N ARG A 175 -17.87 14.04 5.78
CA ARG A 175 -18.47 13.75 4.47
C ARG A 175 -19.23 14.99 4.03
N TYR A 176 -18.95 15.45 2.81
CA TYR A 176 -19.50 16.69 2.28
C TYR A 176 -20.22 16.45 0.95
N GLY A 177 -21.28 17.22 0.69
CA GLY A 177 -22.02 17.15 -0.57
C GLY A 177 -22.66 15.78 -0.74
N GLN A 178 -22.43 15.13 -1.89
CA GLN A 178 -23.08 13.84 -2.19
C GLN A 178 -22.62 12.65 -1.34
N PHE A 179 -21.56 12.81 -0.54
CA PHE A 179 -21.15 11.79 0.43
C PHE A 179 -21.88 11.93 1.78
N GLU A 180 -22.65 12.99 2.00
CA GLU A 180 -23.45 13.16 3.22
C GLU A 180 -24.43 11.99 3.40
N GLY A 181 -24.36 11.33 4.55
CA GLY A 181 -25.19 10.16 4.88
C GLY A 181 -24.71 8.82 4.31
N LYS A 182 -23.88 8.80 3.25
CA LYS A 182 -23.29 7.56 2.69
C LYS A 182 -22.27 6.93 3.65
N PHE A 183 -22.03 5.62 3.50
CA PHE A 183 -20.93 4.88 4.15
C PHE A 183 -20.98 4.83 5.70
N ALA A 184 -22.13 5.11 6.30
CA ALA A 184 -22.28 5.17 7.76
C ALA A 184 -22.42 3.80 8.45
N LYS A 185 -22.66 2.73 7.68
CA LYS A 185 -22.95 1.39 8.20
C LYS A 185 -21.98 0.36 7.61
N ALA A 186 -21.58 -0.59 8.43
CA ALA A 186 -20.86 -1.76 7.94
C ALA A 186 -21.73 -2.57 6.97
N SER A 187 -21.11 -3.14 5.95
CA SER A 187 -21.75 -3.97 4.92
C SER A 187 -20.87 -5.19 4.63
N THR A 188 -21.50 -6.30 4.23
CA THR A 188 -20.81 -7.55 3.89
C THR A 188 -21.27 -8.12 2.55
N SER A 189 -20.39 -8.86 1.86
CA SER A 189 -20.65 -9.47 0.56
C SER A 189 -19.66 -10.59 0.30
N THR A 190 -20.14 -11.71 -0.24
CA THR A 190 -19.31 -12.88 -0.59
C THR A 190 -18.97 -12.88 -2.07
N ILE A 191 -17.75 -13.30 -2.41
CA ILE A 191 -17.30 -13.50 -3.77
C ILE A 191 -16.54 -14.83 -3.91
N SER A 192 -16.92 -15.65 -4.88
CA SER A 192 -16.26 -16.93 -5.14
C SER A 192 -14.96 -16.71 -5.91
N PHE A 193 -13.90 -17.38 -5.47
CA PHE A 193 -12.55 -17.31 -6.01
C PHE A 193 -12.08 -18.70 -6.46
N GLU A 194 -11.96 -18.90 -7.77
CA GLU A 194 -11.26 -20.08 -8.33
C GLU A 194 -9.75 -19.80 -8.32
N PHE A 195 -9.04 -20.38 -7.37
CA PHE A 195 -7.60 -20.26 -7.25
C PHE A 195 -6.90 -21.43 -7.94
N SER A 196 -5.91 -21.12 -8.79
CA SER A 196 -4.94 -22.08 -9.27
C SER A 196 -3.51 -21.53 -9.16
N LYS A 197 -2.57 -22.39 -8.77
CA LYS A 197 -1.14 -22.07 -8.83
C LYS A 197 -0.64 -21.84 -10.25
N GLN A 198 -1.34 -22.36 -11.27
CA GLN A 198 -1.00 -22.09 -12.66
C GLN A 198 -1.26 -20.62 -13.01
N ASP A 199 -2.42 -20.08 -12.65
CA ASP A 199 -2.79 -18.70 -12.96
C ASP A 199 -1.99 -17.69 -12.15
N MET A 200 -1.64 -18.03 -10.90
CA MET A 200 -0.65 -17.30 -10.10
C MET A 200 0.69 -17.20 -10.83
N ASN A 201 1.27 -18.33 -11.27
CA ASN A 201 2.56 -18.34 -11.96
C ASN A 201 2.54 -17.68 -13.36
N ASN A 202 1.36 -17.32 -13.87
CA ASN A 202 1.20 -16.56 -15.11
C ASN A 202 1.13 -15.04 -14.88
N ILE A 203 1.05 -14.57 -13.62
CA ILE A 203 1.06 -13.13 -13.30
C ILE A 203 2.41 -12.53 -13.72
N SER A 204 2.35 -11.42 -14.45
CA SER A 204 3.54 -10.77 -15.02
C SER A 204 4.49 -10.32 -13.93
N TYR A 205 5.80 -10.53 -14.15
CA TYR A 205 6.84 -10.19 -13.19
C TYR A 205 8.03 -9.59 -13.95
N GLU A 206 8.40 -8.35 -13.61
CA GLU A 206 9.50 -7.61 -14.24
C GLU A 206 10.49 -7.13 -13.17
N ARG A 207 11.80 -7.23 -13.45
CA ARG A 207 12.86 -6.71 -12.56
C ARG A 207 13.40 -5.39 -13.07
N LEU A 208 13.42 -4.38 -12.20
CA LEU A 208 13.97 -3.06 -12.51
C LEU A 208 15.48 -3.00 -12.26
N SER A 209 16.24 -4.02 -12.67
CA SER A 209 17.63 -4.22 -12.22
C SER A 209 18.63 -3.11 -12.59
N SER A 210 18.30 -2.25 -13.55
CA SER A 210 19.06 -1.04 -13.91
C SER A 210 18.69 0.19 -13.06
N ASP A 211 17.44 0.27 -12.62
CA ASP A 211 16.81 1.51 -12.17
C ASP A 211 16.31 1.47 -10.72
N GLN A 212 16.26 0.27 -10.12
CA GLN A 212 15.96 0.05 -8.70
C GLN A 212 16.83 0.95 -7.80
N GLY A 213 16.21 1.55 -6.78
CA GLY A 213 16.88 2.45 -5.84
C GLY A 213 17.09 3.89 -6.34
N GLN A 214 16.81 4.19 -7.62
CA GLN A 214 16.80 5.57 -8.10
C GLN A 214 15.55 6.32 -7.62
N ASP A 215 15.67 7.64 -7.44
CA ASP A 215 14.56 8.57 -7.22
C ASP A 215 13.50 8.42 -8.33
N GLY A 216 12.23 8.32 -7.95
CA GLY A 216 11.13 8.04 -8.88
C GLY A 216 10.15 7.00 -8.37
N ALA A 217 9.00 6.91 -9.04
CA ALA A 217 8.01 5.85 -8.83
C ALA A 217 7.66 5.18 -10.16
N VAL A 218 7.25 3.91 -10.10
CA VAL A 218 6.61 3.26 -11.25
C VAL A 218 5.20 3.81 -11.44
N GLU A 219 4.74 3.84 -12.69
CA GLU A 219 3.39 4.34 -13.00
C GLU A 219 2.30 3.48 -12.31
N PRO A 220 1.19 4.11 -11.85
CA PRO A 220 0.03 3.38 -11.36
C PRO A 220 -0.50 2.42 -12.43
N MET A 221 -0.93 1.22 -12.03
CA MET A 221 -1.56 0.28 -12.94
C MET A 221 -2.97 0.79 -13.26
N SER A 222 -3.16 1.32 -14.48
CA SER A 222 -4.50 1.62 -14.98
C SER A 222 -5.27 0.32 -15.21
N MET A 223 -6.20 0.00 -14.29
CA MET A 223 -7.21 -1.03 -14.46
C MET A 223 -8.54 -0.34 -14.77
N GLU A 224 -9.15 -0.61 -15.92
CA GLU A 224 -10.35 0.09 -16.43
C GLU A 224 -11.55 0.10 -15.44
N MET A 225 -11.58 -0.84 -14.49
CA MET A 225 -12.66 -1.04 -13.53
C MET A 225 -12.33 -0.73 -12.06
N ILE A 226 -11.06 -0.44 -11.71
CA ILE A 226 -10.63 -0.25 -10.30
C ILE A 226 -9.81 1.06 -10.20
N PRO A 227 -10.26 2.06 -9.43
CA PRO A 227 -9.55 3.32 -9.28
C PRO A 227 -8.30 3.20 -8.40
N THR A 228 -7.27 3.99 -8.69
CA THR A 228 -5.97 4.02 -8.00
C THR A 228 -5.88 5.03 -6.85
N GLY A 229 -6.96 5.75 -6.54
CA GLY A 229 -6.96 6.74 -5.45
C GLY A 229 -6.19 8.03 -5.77
N ASP A 230 -6.24 8.46 -7.02
CA ASP A 230 -5.62 9.69 -7.49
C ASP A 230 -6.23 10.93 -6.82
N ALA A 231 -5.39 11.89 -6.42
CA ALA A 231 -5.88 13.19 -5.97
C ALA A 231 -6.34 14.03 -7.17
N PRO A 232 -7.41 14.85 -7.05
CA PRO A 232 -7.86 15.70 -8.16
C PRO A 232 -6.74 16.61 -8.68
N GLU A 233 -6.50 16.64 -9.99
CA GLU A 233 -5.44 17.46 -10.62
C GLU A 233 -5.54 18.93 -10.21
N SER A 234 -6.77 19.46 -10.22
CA SER A 234 -7.11 20.78 -9.71
C SER A 234 -8.07 20.66 -8.53
N LEU A 235 -7.86 21.49 -7.51
CA LEU A 235 -8.77 21.60 -6.36
C LEU A 235 -9.75 22.76 -6.58
N PRO A 236 -11.01 22.65 -6.13
CA PRO A 236 -11.95 23.77 -6.12
C PRO A 236 -11.50 24.88 -5.16
N GLY A 237 -12.04 26.08 -5.35
CA GLY A 237 -11.74 27.24 -4.51
C GLY A 237 -10.53 28.02 -5.00
N THR A 238 -9.83 28.68 -4.09
CA THR A 238 -8.61 29.44 -4.38
C THR A 238 -7.40 28.70 -3.80
N ASN A 239 -6.46 28.30 -4.66
CA ASN A 239 -5.21 27.71 -4.21
C ASN A 239 -4.42 28.73 -3.36
N ILE A 240 -3.83 28.24 -2.27
CA ILE A 240 -3.03 29.03 -1.32
C ILE A 240 -1.62 28.44 -1.17
N GLY A 241 -1.07 27.94 -2.27
CA GLY A 241 0.28 27.41 -2.32
C GLY A 241 0.40 25.89 -2.18
N ARG A 242 1.67 25.46 -2.19
CA ARG A 242 2.13 24.08 -2.14
C ARG A 242 3.35 24.00 -1.22
N GLY A 243 3.49 22.88 -0.50
CA GLY A 243 4.70 22.57 0.25
C GLY A 243 5.07 21.08 0.15
N THR A 244 6.20 20.72 0.76
CA THR A 244 6.72 19.34 0.76
C THR A 244 7.32 18.98 2.11
N SER A 245 7.03 17.78 2.60
CA SER A 245 7.65 17.24 3.82
C SER A 245 7.64 15.71 3.79
N GLY A 246 8.72 15.07 4.26
CA GLY A 246 8.93 13.62 4.17
C GLY A 246 8.72 13.03 2.77
N ASP A 247 9.03 13.81 1.73
CA ASP A 247 8.77 13.55 0.31
C ASP A 247 7.28 13.56 -0.13
N ALA A 248 6.34 13.77 0.79
CA ALA A 248 4.94 14.03 0.43
C ALA A 248 4.74 15.47 -0.06
N VAL A 249 3.81 15.64 -0.99
CA VAL A 249 3.38 16.93 -1.54
C VAL A 249 2.08 17.37 -0.87
N PHE A 250 2.04 18.57 -0.35
CA PHE A 250 0.86 19.18 0.27
C PHE A 250 0.35 20.30 -0.65
N VAL A 251 -0.92 20.28 -1.03
CA VAL A 251 -1.57 21.32 -1.84
C VAL A 251 -2.74 21.89 -1.07
N GLY A 252 -2.68 23.18 -0.73
CA GLY A 252 -3.75 23.88 -0.01
C GLY A 252 -4.74 24.60 -0.93
N THR A 253 -6.00 24.64 -0.52
CA THR A 253 -7.03 25.48 -1.15
C THR A 253 -7.99 26.02 -0.10
N VAL A 254 -8.53 27.20 -0.35
CA VAL A 254 -9.61 27.82 0.43
C VAL A 254 -10.92 27.73 -0.35
N VAL A 255 -11.93 27.11 0.26
CA VAL A 255 -13.23 26.85 -0.37
C VAL A 255 -14.33 27.58 0.38
N GLU A 256 -15.06 28.43 -0.34
CA GLU A 256 -16.28 29.10 0.13
C GLU A 256 -17.49 28.47 -0.59
N LYS A 257 -18.05 27.41 0.00
CA LYS A 257 -19.26 26.73 -0.50
C LYS A 257 -20.14 26.30 0.66
N ASP A 258 -21.46 26.48 0.54
CA ASP A 258 -22.46 26.26 1.59
C ASP A 258 -22.32 24.93 2.37
N ARG A 259 -21.87 23.86 1.71
CA ARG A 259 -21.65 22.53 2.32
C ARG A 259 -20.53 22.48 3.36
N PHE A 260 -19.62 23.46 3.38
CA PHE A 260 -18.62 23.64 4.43
C PHE A 260 -19.04 24.67 5.49
N GLY A 261 -20.24 25.25 5.37
CA GLY A 261 -20.74 26.32 6.22
C GLY A 261 -20.41 27.72 5.70
N SER A 262 -20.55 28.72 6.59
CA SER A 262 -20.37 30.15 6.27
C SER A 262 -18.96 30.69 6.51
N THR A 263 -18.05 29.86 7.04
CA THR A 263 -16.66 30.20 7.35
C THR A 263 -15.77 29.58 6.27
N PRO A 264 -14.72 30.26 5.78
CA PRO A 264 -13.80 29.70 4.80
C PRO A 264 -13.24 28.34 5.23
N TYR A 265 -13.26 27.37 4.31
CA TYR A 265 -12.78 26.02 4.56
C TYR A 265 -11.41 25.81 3.95
N LEU A 266 -10.42 25.49 4.79
CA LEU A 266 -9.12 25.02 4.34
C LEU A 266 -9.21 23.54 3.98
N GLY A 267 -8.93 23.21 2.72
CA GLY A 267 -8.69 21.85 2.26
C GLY A 267 -7.22 21.63 1.90
N VAL A 268 -6.60 20.61 2.47
CA VAL A 268 -5.22 20.18 2.18
C VAL A 268 -5.25 18.80 1.56
N SER A 269 -4.81 18.71 0.31
CA SER A 269 -4.63 17.46 -0.42
C SER A 269 -3.18 17.00 -0.29
N VAL A 270 -2.94 15.90 0.43
CA VAL A 270 -1.60 15.31 0.60
C VAL A 270 -1.42 14.17 -0.40
N ARG A 271 -0.31 14.21 -1.15
CA ARG A 271 -0.10 13.42 -2.38
C ARG A 271 1.30 12.81 -2.43
N THR A 272 1.41 11.67 -3.10
CA THR A 272 2.71 11.11 -3.50
C THR A 272 3.41 12.02 -4.54
N PRO A 273 4.75 12.15 -4.51
CA PRO A 273 5.46 13.20 -5.25
C PRO A 273 5.41 13.03 -6.78
N HIS A 274 5.49 11.79 -7.27
CA HIS A 274 5.52 11.50 -8.72
C HIS A 274 4.13 11.16 -9.30
N ASN A 275 3.32 10.40 -8.57
CA ASN A 275 2.07 9.81 -9.10
C ASN A 275 0.80 10.57 -8.68
N GLY A 276 0.87 11.54 -7.75
CA GLY A 276 -0.30 12.33 -7.33
C GLY A 276 -1.35 11.56 -6.50
N LEU A 277 -1.08 10.31 -6.13
CA LEU A 277 -1.95 9.43 -5.34
C LEU A 277 -2.17 9.99 -3.93
N VAL A 278 -3.38 9.89 -3.36
CA VAL A 278 -3.69 10.42 -2.03
C VAL A 278 -2.95 9.69 -0.90
N ILE A 279 -2.57 10.41 0.14
CA ILE A 279 -1.90 9.86 1.34
C ILE A 279 -2.81 10.02 2.57
N PRO A 280 -3.55 8.96 2.98
CA PRO A 280 -4.39 8.96 4.17
C PRO A 280 -3.64 8.56 5.44
N GLY A 281 -4.34 8.54 6.57
CA GLY A 281 -3.82 8.03 7.85
C GLY A 281 -2.89 8.99 8.62
N MET A 282 -2.87 10.29 8.31
CA MET A 282 -2.08 11.29 9.03
C MET A 282 -2.90 12.01 10.11
N ALA A 283 -2.21 12.62 11.07
CA ALA A 283 -2.78 13.68 11.90
C ALA A 283 -2.02 14.99 11.60
N LEU A 284 -2.78 16.04 11.25
CA LEU A 284 -2.24 17.33 10.83
C LEU A 284 -2.84 18.45 11.67
N SER A 285 -2.03 19.47 11.97
CA SER A 285 -2.49 20.76 12.47
C SER A 285 -2.01 21.89 11.57
N VAL A 286 -2.67 23.05 11.63
CA VAL A 286 -2.33 24.24 10.85
C VAL A 286 -2.25 25.48 11.74
N SER A 287 -1.24 26.30 11.53
CA SER A 287 -1.16 27.67 12.03
C SER A 287 -1.38 28.65 10.88
N ILE A 288 -2.15 29.71 11.11
CA ILE A 288 -2.43 30.77 10.15
C ILE A 288 -1.90 32.08 10.73
N ASP A 289 -1.05 32.83 10.03
CA ASP A 289 -0.54 34.13 10.48
C ASP A 289 0.00 34.14 11.94
N ASP A 290 0.73 33.07 12.30
CA ASP A 290 1.28 32.79 13.65
C ASP A 290 0.24 32.68 14.79
N THR A 291 -1.00 32.27 14.49
CA THR A 291 -2.06 32.04 15.52
C THR A 291 -1.95 30.67 16.23
N GLU A 292 -2.90 30.39 17.12
CA GLU A 292 -3.08 29.06 17.73
C GLU A 292 -3.41 27.99 16.66
N SER A 293 -2.83 26.80 16.81
CA SER A 293 -2.97 25.71 15.83
C SER A 293 -4.38 25.10 15.81
N VAL A 294 -4.92 24.91 14.61
CA VAL A 294 -6.21 24.24 14.35
C VAL A 294 -5.96 22.83 13.82
N VAL A 295 -6.65 21.82 14.36
CA VAL A 295 -6.56 20.43 13.87
C VAL A 295 -7.29 20.29 12.54
N LEU A 296 -6.66 19.66 11.56
CA LEU A 296 -7.27 19.30 10.27
C LEU A 296 -7.80 17.87 10.33
N PHE A 297 -9.10 17.70 10.06
CA PHE A 297 -9.75 16.39 10.07
C PHE A 297 -9.81 15.78 8.67
N SER A 298 -9.68 14.46 8.55
CA SER A 298 -9.90 13.77 7.27
C SER A 298 -11.33 13.98 6.76
N GLY A 299 -11.45 14.33 5.48
CA GLY A 299 -12.70 14.61 4.79
C GLY A 299 -12.78 13.93 3.43
N LEU A 300 -14.01 13.59 3.03
CA LEU A 300 -14.37 13.18 1.68
C LEU A 300 -15.34 14.20 1.09
N ASP A 301 -15.02 14.70 -0.10
CA ASP A 301 -15.81 15.64 -0.88
C ASP A 301 -15.68 15.32 -2.37
N PRO A 302 -16.75 15.42 -3.19
CA PRO A 302 -16.72 15.02 -4.59
C PRO A 302 -15.78 15.85 -5.48
N GLU A 303 -15.33 17.03 -5.03
CA GLU A 303 -14.42 17.92 -5.78
C GLU A 303 -13.02 18.01 -5.16
N LEU A 304 -12.87 17.86 -3.83
CA LEU A 304 -11.55 17.80 -3.18
C LEU A 304 -10.98 16.36 -3.12
N GLY A 305 -11.81 15.33 -3.30
CA GLY A 305 -11.45 13.94 -3.03
C GLY A 305 -11.23 13.68 -1.54
N PHE A 306 -10.34 12.74 -1.21
CA PHE A 306 -9.82 12.61 0.16
C PHE A 306 -8.84 13.75 0.46
N HIS A 307 -9.06 14.45 1.57
CA HIS A 307 -8.29 15.60 2.01
C HIS A 307 -8.29 15.69 3.54
N TYR A 308 -7.46 16.58 4.08
CA TYR A 308 -7.54 17.02 5.48
C TYR A 308 -8.03 18.46 5.49
N GLY A 309 -8.93 18.83 6.41
CA GLY A 309 -9.45 20.18 6.41
C GLY A 309 -10.19 20.61 7.66
N ALA A 310 -10.42 21.92 7.75
CA ALA A 310 -11.13 22.59 8.81
C ALA A 310 -11.69 23.95 8.32
N THR A 311 -12.77 24.43 8.94
CA THR A 311 -13.20 25.83 8.81
C THR A 311 -12.28 26.73 9.64
N VAL A 312 -11.73 27.78 9.06
CA VAL A 312 -10.82 28.70 9.77
C VAL A 312 -11.28 30.14 9.60
N GLU A 313 -11.47 30.84 10.71
CA GLU A 313 -11.87 32.26 10.70
C GLU A 313 -10.72 33.16 10.26
N GLY A 314 -11.01 34.19 9.46
CA GLY A 314 -10.00 35.15 9.00
C GLY A 314 -9.06 34.66 7.90
N LEU A 315 -9.09 33.37 7.55
CA LEU A 315 -8.27 32.78 6.50
C LEU A 315 -8.46 33.51 5.16
N SER A 316 -7.34 33.92 4.56
CA SER A 316 -7.28 34.62 3.27
C SER A 316 -6.21 34.02 2.36
N THR A 317 -6.16 34.47 1.10
CA THR A 317 -5.11 34.06 0.15
C THR A 317 -3.74 34.65 0.45
N GLU A 318 -3.68 35.69 1.28
CA GLU A 318 -2.45 36.38 1.69
C GLU A 318 -1.94 35.91 3.05
N SER A 319 -2.66 34.99 3.70
CA SER A 319 -2.32 34.47 5.02
C SER A 319 -1.14 33.50 4.94
N ALA A 320 -0.18 33.63 5.86
CA ALA A 320 0.89 32.64 6.01
C ALA A 320 0.31 31.35 6.60
N VAL A 321 0.46 30.22 5.90
CA VAL A 321 -0.10 28.92 6.31
C VAL A 321 1.01 27.92 6.58
N GLU A 322 1.21 27.58 7.85
CA GLU A 322 2.15 26.54 8.28
C GLU A 322 1.39 25.27 8.68
N ILE A 323 1.74 24.13 8.09
CA ILE A 323 1.20 22.82 8.43
C ILE A 323 2.22 22.06 9.27
N THR A 324 1.79 21.53 10.41
CA THR A 324 2.55 20.57 11.22
C THR A 324 1.99 19.17 11.05
N VAL A 325 2.89 18.20 10.83
CA VAL A 325 2.55 16.77 10.80
C VAL A 325 2.75 16.20 12.20
N GLU A 326 1.65 16.02 12.92
CA GLU A 326 1.65 15.47 14.29
C GLU A 326 1.89 13.94 14.28
N VAL A 327 1.35 13.27 13.26
CA VAL A 327 1.48 11.83 13.03
C VAL A 327 1.65 11.58 11.53
N PRO A 328 2.73 10.92 11.08
CA PRO A 328 2.94 10.56 9.68
C PRO A 328 1.94 9.48 9.22
N PRO A 329 1.82 9.17 7.92
CA PRO A 329 0.80 8.26 7.39
C PRO A 329 0.85 6.88 8.05
N GLN A 330 -0.15 6.56 8.87
CA GLN A 330 -0.34 5.26 9.53
C GLN A 330 -0.95 4.24 8.56
N VAL A 331 -0.30 4.08 7.40
CA VAL A 331 -0.64 3.09 6.37
C VAL A 331 0.59 2.22 6.10
N ALA A 332 0.36 0.93 5.91
CA ALA A 332 1.41 0.02 5.53
C ALA A 332 1.91 0.35 4.11
N ARG A 333 3.18 0.05 3.83
CA ARG A 333 3.85 0.42 2.59
C ARG A 333 4.33 -0.81 1.87
N HIS A 334 4.23 -0.77 0.55
CA HIS A 334 4.98 -1.67 -0.32
C HIS A 334 6.36 -1.09 -0.60
N GLU A 335 7.24 -1.90 -1.19
CA GLU A 335 8.60 -1.50 -1.56
C GLU A 335 8.62 -0.28 -2.49
N GLY A 336 9.57 0.63 -2.27
CA GLY A 336 9.66 1.92 -2.97
C GLY A 336 8.93 3.06 -2.25
N TYR A 337 8.18 2.75 -1.18
CA TYR A 337 7.56 3.72 -0.27
C TYR A 337 7.91 3.48 1.21
N GLU A 338 8.59 2.39 1.56
CA GLU A 338 8.79 2.01 2.96
C GLU A 338 9.64 2.99 3.76
N THR A 339 10.61 3.63 3.10
CA THR A 339 11.53 4.65 3.67
C THR A 339 11.01 6.08 3.55
N ALA A 340 9.91 6.33 2.81
CA ALA A 340 9.31 7.65 2.62
C ALA A 340 8.33 7.99 3.76
N PHE A 341 7.90 9.26 3.87
CA PHE A 341 6.80 9.68 4.75
C PHE A 341 6.94 9.24 6.23
N LEU A 342 8.16 9.24 6.80
CA LEU A 342 8.40 8.95 8.23
C LEU A 342 8.69 10.24 9.00
N GLU A 343 9.84 10.84 8.72
CA GLU A 343 10.25 12.12 9.27
C GLU A 343 9.62 13.25 8.46
N MET A 344 8.69 13.98 9.08
CA MET A 344 7.91 15.02 8.40
C MET A 344 7.95 16.32 9.22
N SER A 345 8.92 17.18 8.93
CA SER A 345 9.02 18.52 9.50
C SER A 345 7.79 19.38 9.17
N PRO A 346 7.47 20.40 9.99
CA PRO A 346 6.52 21.46 9.60
C PRO A 346 6.90 22.11 8.27
N LEU A 347 5.90 22.59 7.53
CA LEU A 347 6.06 23.17 6.21
C LEU A 347 5.16 24.40 6.02
N SER A 348 5.64 25.39 5.28
CA SER A 348 4.79 26.46 4.74
C SER A 348 4.09 25.99 3.45
N LEU A 349 2.94 26.58 3.15
CA LEU A 349 2.38 26.59 1.79
C LEU A 349 2.80 27.89 1.09
N GLU A 350 3.42 27.77 -0.09
CA GLU A 350 3.91 28.89 -0.92
C GLU A 350 3.51 28.77 -2.40
#